data_AF-A0A2P2PZG5-F1
#
_entry.id   AF-A0A2P2PZG5-F1
#
_cell.length_a   1.000
_cell.length_b   1.000
_cell.length_c   1.000
_cell.angle_alpha   90.00
_cell.angle_beta   90.00
_cell.angle_gamma   90.00
#
_symmetry.space_group_name_H-M   'P 1'
#
loop_
_entity.id
_entity.type
_entity.pdbx_description
1 polymer ?
#
loop_
_entity_poly.entity_id
_entity_poly.type
_entity_poly.pdbx_seq_one_letter_code
_entity_poly.pdbx_strand_id
1 'polypeptide(L)' 'MKFNDALPDIKVDPETYRVTADGMDLICSAATLVPLSRNYFLF' A
#
# COMPACT_ATOMS: atom_id res chain seq x y z
N MET A 1 -16.39 -2.36 -8.41
CA MET A 1 -16.67 -1.06 -7.76
C MET A 1 -16.28 0.05 -8.75
N LYS A 2 -16.98 1.20 -8.82
CA LYS A 2 -16.64 2.25 -9.79
C LYS A 2 -15.17 2.70 -9.58
N PHE A 3 -14.35 2.56 -10.61
CA PHE A 3 -12.90 2.82 -10.62
C PHE A 3 -12.02 1.91 -9.74
N ASN A 4 -12.56 0.87 -9.09
CA ASN A 4 -11.82 -0.05 -8.22
C ASN A 4 -12.45 -1.45 -8.29
N ASP A 5 -12.35 -2.13 -9.41
CA ASP A 5 -12.94 -3.46 -9.64
C ASP A 5 -11.92 -4.57 -9.89
N ALA A 6 -10.63 -4.31 -9.64
CA ALA A 6 -9.57 -5.30 -9.74
C ALA A 6 -9.78 -6.46 -8.74
N LEU A 7 -9.50 -7.69 -9.22
CA LEU A 7 -9.57 -8.94 -8.45
C LEU A 7 -8.26 -9.75 -8.63
N PRO A 8 -7.12 -9.28 -8.08
CA PRO A 8 -5.84 -9.95 -8.25
C PRO A 8 -5.72 -11.25 -7.43
N ASP A 9 -4.83 -12.15 -7.83
CA ASP A 9 -4.43 -13.31 -7.00
C ASP A 9 -3.45 -12.85 -5.92
N ILE A 10 -3.96 -12.66 -4.70
CA ILE A 10 -3.17 -12.17 -3.56
C ILE A 10 -2.64 -13.35 -2.73
N LYS A 11 -1.33 -13.37 -2.47
CA LYS A 11 -0.68 -14.35 -1.61
C LYS A 11 0.15 -13.67 -0.52
N VAL A 12 0.14 -14.25 0.67
CA VAL A 12 0.93 -13.82 1.83
C VAL A 12 1.81 -14.98 2.29
N ASP A 13 3.11 -14.75 2.39
CA ASP A 13 4.04 -15.70 2.97
C ASP A 13 3.90 -15.70 4.51
N PRO A 14 3.67 -16.87 5.16
CA PRO A 14 3.35 -16.92 6.59
C PRO A 14 4.54 -16.67 7.52
N GLU A 15 5.78 -16.75 7.03
CA GLU A 15 6.99 -16.61 7.85
C GLU A 15 7.56 -15.20 7.74
N THR A 16 7.57 -14.65 6.52
CA THR A 16 8.19 -13.35 6.20
C THR A 16 7.17 -12.22 6.07
N TYR A 17 5.87 -12.55 5.99
CA TYR A 17 4.77 -11.61 5.72
C TYR A 17 4.88 -10.88 4.38
N ARG A 18 5.66 -11.41 3.44
CA ARG A 18 5.75 -10.85 2.09
C ARG A 18 4.40 -11.00 1.38
N VAL A 19 3.95 -9.92 0.74
CA VAL A 19 2.67 -9.89 0.02
C VAL A 19 2.94 -9.77 -1.47
N THR A 20 2.27 -10.61 -2.26
CA THR A 20 2.32 -10.54 -3.74
C THR A 20 0.92 -10.44 -4.32
N ALA A 21 0.79 -9.78 -5.46
CA ALA A 21 -0.39 -9.78 -6.31
C ALA A 21 0.02 -10.14 -7.74
N ASP A 22 -0.60 -11.17 -8.32
CA ASP A 22 -0.29 -11.67 -9.67
C ASP A 22 1.22 -12.00 -9.84
N GLY A 23 1.85 -12.49 -8.77
CA GLY A 23 3.28 -12.82 -8.71
C GLY A 23 4.22 -11.62 -8.55
N MET A 24 3.70 -10.39 -8.50
CA MET A 24 4.48 -9.18 -8.25
C MET A 24 4.48 -8.79 -6.78
N ASP A 25 5.64 -8.38 -6.27
CA ASP A 25 5.83 -8.00 -4.86
C ASP A 25 5.17 -6.64 -4.55
N LEU A 26 4.35 -6.59 -3.50
CA LEU A 26 3.66 -5.39 -3.06
C LEU A 26 4.46 -4.70 -1.95
N ILE A 27 5.43 -3.87 -2.33
CA ILE A 27 6.28 -3.13 -1.41
C ILE A 27 6.30 -1.63 -1.73
N CYS A 28 6.39 -0.79 -0.70
CA CYS A 28 6.64 0.63 -0.84
C CYS A 28 7.59 1.13 0.26
N SER A 29 8.34 2.19 -0.03
CA SER A 29 9.15 2.87 0.98
C SER A 29 8.27 3.71 1.90
N ALA A 30 8.62 3.77 3.18
CA ALA A 30 7.95 4.68 4.11
C ALA A 30 8.08 6.15 3.65
N ALA A 31 6.96 6.88 3.66
CA ALA A 31 6.96 8.30 3.37
C ALA A 31 7.52 9.08 4.58
N THR A 32 8.43 10.03 4.35
CA THR A 32 9.01 10.89 5.40
C THR A 32 8.17 12.14 5.68
N LEU A 33 7.36 12.54 4.70
CA LEU A 33 6.45 13.68 4.74
C LEU A 33 5.21 13.32 3.91
N VAL A 34 4.07 13.93 4.24
CA VAL A 34 2.84 13.78 3.45
C VAL A 34 2.22 15.15 3.19
N PRO A 35 1.60 15.38 2.01
CA PRO A 35 0.83 16.59 1.77
C PRO A 35 -0.38 16.65 2.69
N LEU A 36 -1.02 17.83 2.76
CA LEU A 36 -2.22 18.05 3.59
C LEU A 36 -1.98 17.73 5.08
N SER A 37 -0.78 18.02 5.59
CA SER A 37 -0.38 17.74 6.97
C SER A 37 0.03 19.02 7.69
N ARG A 38 1.26 19.09 8.21
CA ARG A 38 1.82 20.19 9.01
C ARG A 38 1.67 21.58 8.38
N ASN A 39 1.44 21.65 7.08
CA ASN A 39 1.21 22.89 6.35
C ASN A 39 -0.23 23.44 6.45
N TYR A 40 -1.14 22.74 7.13
CA TYR A 40 -2.54 23.18 7.29
C TYR A 40 -3.06 23.14 8.73
N PHE A 41 -2.32 22.60 9.69
CA PHE A 41 -2.74 22.50 11.09
C PHE A 41 -1.83 23.33 11.99
N LEU A 42 -2.46 24.03 12.96
CA LEU A 42 -1.75 24.89 13.91
C LEU A 42 -1.06 24.10 15.04
N PHE A 43 -1.53 22.88 15.32
CA PHE A 43 -0.87 21.91 16.20
C PHE A 43 -0.71 20.58 15.48
#